data_AF-A0A958WW66-F1
#
_entry.id   AF-A0A958WW66-F1
#
_cell.length_a   1.000
_cell.length_b   1.000
_cell.length_c   1.000
_cell.angle_alpha   90.00
_cell.angle_beta   90.00
_cell.angle_gamma   90.00
#
_symmetry.space_group_name_H-M   'P 1'
#
loop_
_entity.id
_entity.type
_entity.pdbx_description
1 polymer ?
#
loop_
_entity_poly.entity_id
_entity_poly.type
_entity_poly.pdbx_seq_one_letter_code
_entity_poly.pdbx_strand_id
1 'polypeptide(L)' 'MFGLFKKDPARKLEEDYKILMEKARDMQRSGDLKTYARMIAESEEMLNKIEALRKKSQ' A
#
# COMPACT_ATOMS: atom_id res chain seq x y z
N MET A 1 23.57 17.85 -12.31
CA MET A 1 23.17 17.98 -10.89
C MET A 1 21.65 17.82 -10.83
N PHE A 2 21.22 16.90 -9.96
CA PHE A 2 19.90 16.28 -9.92
C PHE A 2 18.76 17.30 -9.77
N GLY A 3 18.02 17.50 -10.85
CA GLY A 3 16.82 18.32 -10.86
C GLY A 3 15.70 17.68 -10.04
N LEU A 4 15.18 18.44 -9.07
CA LEU A 4 13.76 18.55 -8.76
C LEU A 4 12.97 17.22 -8.70
N PHE A 5 13.33 16.32 -7.78
CA PHE A 5 12.38 15.28 -7.37
C PHE A 5 11.28 15.94 -6.53
N LYS A 6 10.17 16.33 -7.17
CA LYS A 6 8.91 16.51 -6.44
C LYS A 6 8.65 15.17 -5.72
N LYS A 7 8.76 15.18 -4.39
CA LYS A 7 8.54 13.98 -3.57
C LYS A 7 7.06 13.66 -3.66
N ASP A 8 6.72 12.63 -4.43
CA ASP A 8 5.36 12.10 -4.49
C ASP A 8 4.97 11.68 -3.06
N PRO A 9 3.98 12.35 -2.44
CA PRO A 9 3.60 12.07 -1.05
C PRO A 9 2.97 10.68 -0.91
N ALA A 10 2.47 10.07 -1.99
CA ALA A 10 1.85 8.75 -1.99
C ALA A 10 2.88 7.61 -2.19
N ARG A 11 4.05 7.89 -2.76
CA ARG A 11 5.04 6.87 -3.14
C ARG A 11 5.42 5.91 -2.02
N LYS A 12 5.60 6.43 -0.80
CA LYS A 12 5.92 5.57 0.36
C LYS A 12 4.78 4.60 0.68
N LEU A 13 3.54 5.09 0.67
CA LEU A 13 2.37 4.24 0.93
C LEU A 13 2.18 3.19 -0.17
N GLU A 14 2.53 3.51 -1.42
CA GLU A 14 2.49 2.53 -2.52
C GLU A 14 3.52 1.41 -2.36
N GLU A 15 4.71 1.74 -1.85
CA GLU A 15 5.75 0.75 -1.51
C GLU A 15 5.27 -0.14 -0.34
N ASP A 16 4.74 0.47 0.72
CA ASP A 16 4.19 -0.25 1.87
C ASP A 16 3.01 -1.16 1.47
N TYR A 17 2.15 -0.69 0.57
CA TYR A 17 1.01 -1.46 0.04
C TYR A 17 1.47 -2.71 -0.70
N LYS A 18 2.51 -2.59 -1.54
CA LYS A 18 3.08 -3.74 -2.26
C LYS A 18 3.64 -4.79 -1.31
N ILE A 19 4.36 -4.36 -0.27
CA ILE A 19 4.90 -5.24 0.76
C ILE A 19 3.77 -5.94 1.52
N LEU A 20 2.71 -5.22 1.88
CA LEU A 20 1.55 -5.77 2.56
C LEU A 20 0.83 -6.82 1.70
N MET A 21 0.64 -6.55 0.40
CA MET A 21 0.04 -7.48 -0.55
C MET A 21 0.87 -8.74 -0.76
N GLU A 22 2.20 -8.61 -0.78
CA GLU A 22 3.09 -9.76 -0.87
C GLU A 22 2.94 -10.66 0.36
N LYS A 23 2.94 -10.08 1.57
CA LYS A 23 2.70 -10.81 2.81
C LYS A 23 1.31 -11.46 2.83
N ALA A 24 0.28 -10.73 2.40
CA ALA A 24 -1.08 -11.25 2.32
C ALA A 24 -1.16 -12.48 1.41
N ARG A 25 -0.54 -12.43 0.22
CA ARG A 25 -0.46 -13.59 -0.70
C ARG A 25 0.19 -14.80 -0.02
N ASP A 26 1.27 -14.59 0.72
CA ASP A 26 1.97 -15.68 1.38
C ASP A 26 1.11 -16.28 2.50
N MET A 27 0.35 -15.46 3.24
CA MET A 27 -0.64 -15.94 4.24
C MET A 27 -1.82 -16.67 3.59
N GLN A 28 -2.28 -16.21 2.43
CA GLN A 28 -3.30 -16.90 1.67
C GLN A 28 -2.83 -18.29 1.24
N ARG A 29 -1.58 -18.40 0.75
CA ARG A 29 -0.97 -19.66 0.33
C ARG A 29 -0.66 -20.61 1.49
N SER A 30 -0.37 -20.09 2.67
CA SER A 30 -0.19 -20.90 3.88
C SER A 30 -1.52 -21.41 4.45
N GLY A 31 -2.65 -20.87 3.99
CA GLY A 31 -3.98 -21.20 4.50
C GLY A 31 -4.39 -20.40 5.74
N ASP A 32 -3.59 -19.42 6.17
CA ASP A 32 -3.95 -18.50 7.26
C ASP A 32 -4.91 -17.41 6.76
N LEU A 33 -6.16 -17.81 6.53
CA LEU A 33 -7.21 -16.95 6.01
C LEU A 33 -7.57 -15.80 6.96
N LYS A 34 -7.38 -15.98 8.28
CA LYS A 34 -7.66 -14.94 9.28
C LYS A 34 -6.66 -13.80 9.16
N THR A 35 -5.36 -14.13 9.11
CA THR A 35 -4.31 -13.14 8.92
C THR A 35 -4.40 -12.50 7.54
N TYR A 36 -4.67 -13.29 6.50
CA TYR A 36 -4.94 -12.78 5.15
C TYR A 36 -6.07 -11.73 5.14
N ALA A 37 -7.25 -12.06 5.69
CA ALA A 37 -8.38 -11.15 5.71
C ALA A 37 -8.06 -9.82 6.42
N ARG A 38 -7.30 -9.88 7.52
CA ARG A 38 -6.82 -8.68 8.21
C ARG A 38 -5.89 -7.84 7.33
N MET A 39 -4.93 -8.47 6.65
CA MET A 39 -3.99 -7.77 5.77
C MET A 39 -4.71 -7.15 4.56
N ILE A 40 -5.74 -7.80 4.02
CA ILE A 40 -6.58 -7.22 2.97
C ILE A 40 -7.31 -5.97 3.49
N ALA A 41 -7.96 -6.04 4.65
CA ALA A 41 -8.63 -4.87 5.23
C ALA A 41 -7.67 -3.69 5.46
N GLU A 42 -6.46 -3.96 5.97
CA GLU A 42 -5.41 -2.93 6.14
C GLU A 42 -4.97 -2.33 4.80
N SER A 43 -4.94 -3.14 3.74
CA SER A 43 -4.58 -2.68 2.40
C SER A 43 -5.61 -1.75 1.77
N GLU A 44 -6.90 -1.97 2.04
CA GLU A 44 -7.99 -1.10 1.59
C GLU A 44 -7.89 0.28 2.26
N GLU A 45 -7.59 0.32 3.56
CA GLU A 45 -7.31 1.59 4.25
C GLU A 45 -6.10 2.31 3.66
N MET A 46 -5.08 1.57 3.24
CA MET A 46 -3.87 2.14 2.63
C MET A 46 -4.15 2.70 1.24
N LEU A 47 -4.93 1.99 0.41
CA LEU A 47 -5.39 2.49 -0.89
C LEU A 47 -6.19 3.78 -0.75
N ASN A 48 -7.12 3.85 0.21
CA ASN A 48 -7.88 5.06 0.48
C ASN A 48 -6.97 6.25 0.83
N LYS A 49 -5.89 6.03 1.59
CA LYS A 49 -4.88 7.06 1.91
C LYS A 49 -4.08 7.49 0.67
N ILE A 50 -3.67 6.53 -0.16
CA ILE A 50 -2.97 6.80 -1.44
C ILE A 50 -3.84 7.68 -2.35
N GLU A 51 -5.11 7.30 -2.54
CA GLU A 51 -6.05 8.06 -3.36
C GLU A 51 -6.27 9.48 -2.81
N ALA A 52 -6.43 9.63 -1.50
CA ALA A 52 -6.58 10.94 -0.87
C ALA A 52 -5.36 11.85 -1.09
N LEU A 53 -4.15 11.30 -1.02
CA LEU A 53 -2.91 12.06 -1.27
C LEU A 53 -2.75 12.44 -2.74
N ARG A 54 -3.12 11.54 -3.66
CA ARG A 54 -3.11 11.81 -5.11
C ARG A 54 -4.12 12.90 -5.47
N LYS A 55 -5.34 12.85 -4.93
CA LYS A 55 -6.36 13.91 -5.11
C LYS A 55 -5.92 15.27 -4.58
N LYS A 56 -5.16 15.31 -3.47
CA LYS A 56 -4.60 16.56 -2.92
C LYS A 56 -3.43 17.13 -3.72
N SER A 57 -2.76 16.30 -4.53
CA SER A 57 -1.58 16.68 -5.32
C SER A 57 -1.93 17.10 -6.75
N GLN A 58 -3.23 17.07 -7.09
CA GLN A 58 -3.81 17.41 -8.39
C GLN A 58 -4.45 18.79 -8.33
#